data_AF-A0A2Y9TY18-F1
#
_entry.id   AF-A0A2Y9TY18-F1
#
_cell.length_a   1.000
_cell.length_b   1.000
_cell.length_c   1.000
_cell.angle_alpha   90.00
_cell.angle_beta   90.00
_cell.angle_gamma   90.00
#
_symmetry.space_group_name_H-M   'P 1'
#
loop_
_entity.id
_entity.type
_entity.pdbx_description
1 polymer ?
#
loop_
_entity_poly.entity_id
_entity_poly.type
_entity_poly.pdbx_seq_one_letter_code
_entity_poly.pdbx_strand_id
1 'polypeptide(L)'
;MIIHIDFPNNLITGSLTKQKNIPCTIRVSDRFEIIFSVVFPQTVGTVLLWDRKLLEERAIARAGGTYTHDEPALITLGEKTENSYEVVDLFVFYNDFGWCPVINNSKYAIPTKFWDSDDEDPDYVPKA
;
A
#
# COMPACT_ATOMS: atom_id res chain seq x y z
N MET A 1 -1.57 7.03 9.50
CA MET A 1 -0.98 7.20 8.16
C MET A 1 -1.90 8.09 7.35
N ILE A 2 -1.35 9.09 6.64
CA ILE A 2 -2.15 10.10 5.91
C ILE A 2 -1.69 10.10 4.46
N ILE A 3 -2.62 10.20 3.52
CA ILE A 3 -2.33 10.44 2.11
C ILE A 3 -2.72 11.87 1.75
N HIS A 4 -1.81 12.59 1.11
CA HIS A 4 -2.10 13.85 0.44
C HIS A 4 -2.37 13.58 -1.03
N ILE A 5 -3.55 13.98 -1.50
CA ILE A 5 -3.98 13.77 -2.87
C ILE A 5 -4.99 14.84 -3.28
N ASP A 6 -4.79 15.40 -4.47
CA ASP A 6 -5.68 16.37 -5.08
C ASP A 6 -6.53 15.67 -6.13
N PHE A 7 -7.74 15.26 -5.74
CA PHE A 7 -8.67 14.62 -6.66
C PHE A 7 -9.29 15.65 -7.61
N PRO A 8 -9.40 15.37 -8.92
CA PRO A 8 -10.02 16.30 -9.85
C PRO A 8 -11.47 16.57 -9.43
N ASN A 9 -11.87 17.84 -9.39
CA ASN A 9 -13.20 18.26 -8.94
C ASN A 9 -14.27 17.87 -9.98
N ASN A 10 -14.81 16.65 -9.86
CA ASN A 10 -15.85 16.11 -10.74
C ASN A 10 -16.81 15.19 -9.95
N LEU A 11 -17.93 14.80 -10.59
CA LEU A 11 -18.97 13.98 -9.92
C LEU A 11 -18.48 12.59 -9.49
N ILE A 12 -17.43 12.07 -10.13
CA ILE A 12 -16.90 10.73 -9.90
C ILE A 12 -16.06 10.72 -8.61
N THR A 13 -15.22 11.73 -8.41
CA THR A 13 -14.30 11.81 -7.26
C THR A 13 -15.01 12.04 -5.92
N GLY A 14 -16.10 12.81 -5.91
CA GLY A 14 -16.90 13.02 -4.68
C GLY A 14 -17.59 11.75 -4.14
N SER A 15 -17.84 10.76 -5.00
CA SER A 15 -18.36 9.45 -4.58
C SER A 15 -17.25 8.45 -4.25
N LEU A 16 -16.06 8.63 -4.84
CA LEU A 16 -14.92 7.73 -4.68
C LEU A 16 -14.44 7.64 -3.24
N THR A 17 -14.26 8.79 -2.58
CA THR A 17 -13.76 8.86 -1.19
C THR A 17 -14.72 8.24 -0.17
N LYS A 18 -15.97 7.96 -0.56
CA LYS A 18 -16.98 7.27 0.25
C LYS A 18 -16.98 5.75 0.04
N GLN A 19 -16.29 5.26 -0.98
CA GLN A 19 -16.20 3.82 -1.25
C GLN A 19 -15.15 3.16 -0.36
N LYS A 20 -15.37 1.88 -0.11
CA LYS A 20 -14.35 0.99 0.46
C LYS A 20 -13.64 0.23 -0.65
N ASN A 21 -12.41 -0.19 -0.40
CA ASN A 21 -11.63 -1.01 -1.33
C ASN A 21 -11.53 -0.36 -2.72
N ILE A 22 -11.17 0.92 -2.75
CA ILE A 22 -10.94 1.66 -3.98
C ILE A 22 -9.75 1.03 -4.72
N PRO A 23 -9.89 0.61 -5.99
CA PRO A 23 -8.78 0.07 -6.75
C PRO A 23 -7.69 1.11 -6.97
N CYS A 24 -6.45 0.72 -6.69
CA CYS A 24 -5.27 1.56 -6.84
C CYS A 24 -4.03 0.71 -7.12
N THR A 25 -2.89 1.37 -7.29
CA THR A 25 -1.57 0.74 -7.36
C THR A 25 -0.68 1.40 -6.32
N ILE A 26 -0.01 0.60 -5.49
CA ILE A 26 1.03 1.11 -4.61
C ILE A 26 2.33 1.24 -5.39
N ARG A 27 3.09 2.28 -5.10
CA ARG A 27 4.43 2.46 -5.64
C ARG A 27 5.36 2.97 -4.57
N VAL A 28 6.46 2.27 -4.36
CA VAL A 28 7.39 2.57 -3.27
C VAL A 28 8.81 2.68 -3.82
N SER A 29 9.39 3.87 -3.73
CA SER A 29 10.83 4.14 -3.88
C SER A 29 11.24 4.98 -2.67
N ASP A 30 11.91 6.13 -2.80
CA ASP A 30 12.11 7.05 -1.67
C ASP A 30 10.79 7.52 -1.04
N ARG A 31 9.73 7.59 -1.86
CA ARG A 31 8.36 7.93 -1.47
C ARG A 31 7.46 6.71 -1.53
N PHE A 32 6.35 6.79 -0.80
CA PHE A 32 5.24 5.87 -0.93
C PHE A 32 4.08 6.61 -1.61
N GLU A 33 3.79 6.21 -2.83
CA GLU A 33 2.76 6.77 -3.70
C GLU A 33 1.60 5.78 -3.87
N ILE A 34 0.39 6.31 -4.00
CA ILE A 34 -0.81 5.56 -4.36
C ILE A 34 -1.36 6.16 -5.65
N ILE A 35 -1.49 5.32 -6.67
CA ILE A 35 -1.99 5.70 -7.98
C ILE A 35 -3.44 5.26 -8.10
N PHE A 36 -4.33 6.21 -8.34
CA PHE A 36 -5.75 5.95 -8.59
C PHE A 36 -6.00 5.96 -10.09
N SER A 37 -6.08 4.77 -10.69
CA SER A 37 -6.38 4.59 -12.13
C SER A 37 -7.87 4.65 -12.45
N VAL A 38 -8.73 4.58 -11.43
CA VAL A 38 -10.19 4.69 -11.55
C VAL A 38 -10.69 6.14 -11.70
N VAL A 39 -9.79 7.13 -11.59
CA VAL A 39 -10.09 8.54 -11.82
C VAL A 39 -9.38 9.04 -13.09
N PHE A 40 -10.02 9.96 -13.80
CA PHE A 40 -9.44 10.62 -14.96
C PHE A 40 -9.42 12.15 -14.76
N PRO A 41 -8.26 12.82 -14.94
CA PRO A 41 -6.95 12.24 -15.18
C PRO A 41 -6.48 11.37 -14.00
N GLN A 42 -5.56 10.43 -14.27
CA GLN A 42 -4.97 9.59 -13.23
C GLN A 42 -4.39 10.48 -12.12
N THR A 43 -4.75 10.18 -10.88
CA THR A 43 -4.30 10.95 -9.72
C THR A 43 -3.31 10.14 -8.91
N VAL A 44 -2.23 10.78 -8.47
CA VAL A 44 -1.21 10.18 -7.60
C VAL A 44 -1.25 10.91 -6.27
N GLY A 45 -1.40 10.15 -5.19
CA GLY A 45 -1.29 10.65 -3.83
C GLY A 45 0.02 10.20 -3.17
N THR A 46 0.56 11.03 -2.27
CA THR A 46 1.76 10.68 -1.49
C THR A 46 1.35 10.34 -0.06
N VAL A 47 1.77 9.17 0.41
CA VAL A 47 1.58 8.73 1.78
C VAL A 47 2.65 9.36 2.67
N LEU A 48 2.20 9.98 3.75
CA LEU A 48 3.01 10.63 4.77
C LEU A 48 2.98 9.81 6.06
N LEU A 49 4.05 9.97 6.86
CA LEU A 49 4.20 9.35 8.17
C LEU A 49 4.09 7.81 8.11
N TRP A 50 4.64 7.22 7.05
CA TRP A 50 4.79 5.78 6.92
C TRP A 50 6.20 5.38 7.35
N ASP A 51 6.31 4.18 7.90
CA ASP A 51 7.58 3.53 8.24
C ASP A 51 7.87 2.46 7.18
N ARG A 52 9.04 2.56 6.55
CA ARG A 52 9.47 1.61 5.52
C ARG A 52 9.60 0.19 6.07
N LYS A 53 10.22 0.03 7.23
CA LYS A 53 10.47 -1.28 7.82
C LYS A 53 9.14 -1.98 8.11
N LEU A 54 8.18 -1.24 8.70
CA LEU A 54 6.84 -1.78 8.95
C LEU A 54 6.08 -2.11 7.65
N LEU A 55 6.30 -1.35 6.57
CA LEU A 55 5.72 -1.68 5.27
C LEU A 55 6.31 -2.99 4.72
N GLU A 56 7.63 -3.13 4.72
CA GLU A 56 8.35 -4.28 4.14
C GLU A 56 8.12 -5.59 4.91
N GLU A 57 7.70 -5.53 6.18
CA GLU A 57 7.19 -6.70 6.92
C GLU A 57 5.84 -7.22 6.39
N ARG A 58 5.10 -6.42 5.61
CA ARG A 58 3.72 -6.71 5.16
C ARG A 58 3.56 -6.67 3.64
N ALA A 59 4.53 -6.12 2.93
CA ALA A 59 4.55 -6.03 1.49
C ALA A 59 5.87 -6.63 0.98
N ILE A 60 5.77 -7.52 0.00
CA ILE A 60 6.92 -8.18 -0.60
C ILE A 60 7.63 -7.17 -1.49
N ALA A 61 8.84 -6.79 -1.09
CA ALA A 61 9.71 -6.04 -1.98
C ALA A 61 10.16 -6.96 -3.13
N ARG A 62 9.89 -6.55 -4.38
CA ARG A 62 10.36 -7.28 -5.56
C ARG A 62 11.67 -6.68 -6.06
N ALA A 63 12.63 -7.54 -6.39
CA ALA A 63 13.93 -7.12 -6.92
C ALA A 63 13.82 -6.71 -8.40
N GLY A 64 14.45 -5.58 -8.76
CA GLY A 64 14.66 -5.17 -10.16
C GLY A 64 13.78 -4.01 -10.60
N GLY A 65 14.24 -2.77 -10.38
CA GLY A 65 13.60 -1.57 -10.92
C GLY A 65 13.86 -0.31 -10.09
N THR A 66 13.25 0.80 -10.50
CA THR A 66 13.28 2.08 -9.76
C THR A 66 12.48 2.01 -8.44
N TYR A 67 11.51 1.10 -8.36
CA TYR A 67 10.60 0.95 -7.23
C TYR A 67 10.81 -0.42 -6.57
N THR A 68 10.81 -0.45 -5.24
CA THR A 68 10.85 -1.69 -4.46
C THR A 68 9.50 -2.39 -4.41
N HIS A 69 8.41 -1.63 -4.63
CA HIS A 69 7.05 -2.15 -4.75
C HIS A 69 6.33 -1.39 -5.87
N ASP A 70 5.67 -2.11 -6.77
CA ASP A 70 4.76 -1.57 -7.79
C ASP A 70 3.64 -2.59 -8.02
N GLU A 71 2.67 -2.62 -7.10
CA GLU A 71 1.70 -3.72 -7.00
C GLU A 71 0.25 -3.21 -6.99
N PRO A 72 -0.70 -4.00 -7.54
CA PRO A 72 -2.12 -3.70 -7.43
C PRO A 72 -2.57 -3.68 -5.96
N ALA A 73 -3.48 -2.77 -5.63
CA ALA A 73 -3.91 -2.56 -4.26
C ALA A 73 -5.39 -2.14 -4.16
N LEU A 74 -5.96 -2.31 -2.96
CA LEU A 74 -7.26 -1.78 -2.57
C LEU A 74 -7.06 -0.88 -1.36
N ILE A 75 -7.58 0.35 -1.44
CA ILE A 75 -7.45 1.33 -0.37
C ILE A 75 -8.82 1.83 0.08
N THR A 76 -8.99 1.99 1.38
CA THR A 76 -10.15 2.69 1.97
C THR A 76 -9.65 3.97 2.62
N LEU A 77 -10.27 5.10 2.26
CA LEU A 77 -9.90 6.42 2.75
C LEU A 77 -10.93 6.93 3.76
N GLY A 78 -10.43 7.58 4.81
CA GLY A 78 -11.23 8.34 5.77
C GLY A 78 -10.96 9.83 5.58
N GLU A 79 -11.99 10.64 5.34
CA GLU A 79 -11.84 12.09 5.17
C GLU A 79 -11.32 12.74 6.46
N LYS A 80 -10.31 13.62 6.34
CA LYS A 80 -9.77 14.41 7.47
C LYS A 80 -9.93 15.90 7.22
N THR A 81 -9.22 16.40 6.21
CA THR A 81 -9.20 17.81 5.79
C THR A 81 -9.14 17.88 4.27
N GLU A 82 -9.19 19.08 3.70
CA GLU A 82 -9.06 19.27 2.26
C GLU A 82 -7.78 18.59 1.73
N ASN A 83 -7.93 17.78 0.68
CA ASN A 83 -6.88 17.02 0.00
C ASN A 83 -6.04 16.07 0.90
N SER A 84 -6.52 15.77 2.10
CA SER A 84 -5.83 14.91 3.06
C SER A 84 -6.77 13.87 3.63
N TYR A 85 -6.37 12.61 3.48
CA TYR A 85 -7.19 11.47 3.87
C TYR A 85 -6.39 10.54 4.77
N GLU A 86 -7.04 9.97 5.76
CA GLU A 86 -6.50 8.86 6.53
C GLU A 86 -6.61 7.57 5.71
N VAL A 87 -5.53 6.79 5.68
CA VAL A 87 -5.56 5.44 5.12
C VAL A 87 -6.16 4.52 6.18
N VAL A 88 -7.43 4.14 6.00
CA VAL A 88 -8.17 3.29 6.94
C VAL A 88 -7.79 1.83 6.73
N ASP A 89 -7.87 1.36 5.49
CA ASP A 89 -7.45 0.01 5.11
C ASP A 89 -6.61 0.07 3.84
N LEU A 90 -5.62 -0.81 3.75
CA LEU A 90 -4.80 -1.00 2.55
C LEU A 90 -4.51 -2.48 2.40
N PHE A 91 -4.85 -3.04 1.24
CA PHE A 91 -4.52 -4.40 0.83
C PHE A 91 -3.66 -4.36 -0.42
N VAL A 92 -2.64 -5.20 -0.49
CA VAL A 92 -1.78 -5.36 -1.67
C VAL A 92 -2.01 -6.75 -2.24
N PHE A 93 -2.13 -6.84 -3.56
CA PHE A 93 -2.35 -8.10 -4.26
C PHE A 93 -1.03 -8.73 -4.67
N TYR A 94 -0.88 -10.02 -4.38
CA TYR A 94 0.17 -10.86 -4.94
C TYR A 94 -0.47 -12.09 -5.58
N ASN A 95 0.03 -12.55 -6.73
CA ASN A 95 -0.53 -13.73 -7.41
C ASN A 95 -0.51 -14.98 -6.52
N ASP A 96 0.52 -15.12 -5.67
CA ASP A 96 0.71 -16.32 -4.84
C ASP A 96 -0.04 -16.25 -3.49
N PHE A 97 -0.44 -15.05 -3.06
CA PHE A 97 -1.02 -14.82 -1.72
C PHE A 97 -2.39 -14.14 -1.71
N GLY A 98 -2.86 -13.64 -2.85
CA GLY A 98 -4.07 -12.84 -2.96
C GLY A 98 -3.93 -11.47 -2.30
N TRP A 99 -5.00 -11.00 -1.66
CA TRP A 99 -5.06 -9.69 -0.99
C TRP A 99 -4.44 -9.76 0.42
N CYS A 100 -3.22 -9.26 0.56
CA CYS A 100 -2.51 -9.20 1.84
C CYS A 100 -2.76 -7.85 2.53
N PRO A 101 -3.17 -7.84 3.81
CA PRO A 101 -3.42 -6.61 4.55
C PRO A 101 -2.11 -5.92 4.93
N VAL A 102 -1.99 -4.63 4.60
CA VAL A 102 -0.87 -3.76 5.02
C VAL A 102 -1.33 -2.80 6.11
N ILE A 103 -2.48 -2.15 5.91
CA ILE A 103 -3.13 -1.28 6.89
C ILE A 103 -4.52 -1.83 7.18
N ASN A 104 -4.90 -1.89 8.46
CA ASN A 104 -6.20 -2.33 8.93
C ASN A 104 -6.64 -1.42 10.07
N ASN A 105 -7.81 -0.78 9.95
CA ASN A 105 -8.33 0.18 10.93
C ASN A 105 -7.30 1.27 11.31
N SER A 106 -6.72 1.90 10.29
CA SER A 106 -5.73 2.99 10.37
C SER A 106 -4.38 2.64 11.00
N LYS A 107 -4.11 1.35 11.24
CA LYS A 107 -2.87 0.84 11.82
C LYS A 107 -2.23 -0.19 10.90
N TYR A 108 -0.91 -0.35 11.02
CA TYR A 108 -0.23 -1.47 10.39
C TYR A 108 -0.88 -2.80 10.81
N ALA A 109 -1.18 -3.65 9.84
CA ALA A 109 -1.78 -4.95 10.07
C ALA A 109 -0.80 -5.89 10.81
N ILE A 110 -1.22 -7.11 11.13
CA ILE A 110 -0.27 -8.14 11.55
C ILE A 110 0.53 -8.59 10.30
N PRO A 111 1.87 -8.68 10.35
CA PRO A 111 2.67 -9.17 9.23
C PRO A 111 2.17 -10.51 8.69
N THR A 112 2.08 -10.62 7.37
CA THR A 112 1.88 -11.91 6.70
C THR A 112 3.22 -12.63 6.64
N LYS A 113 3.27 -13.90 7.05
CA LYS A 113 4.46 -14.73 6.84
C LYS A 113 4.54 -15.09 5.36
N PHE A 114 5.39 -14.40 4.61
CA PHE A 114 5.64 -14.66 3.20
C PHE A 114 6.72 -15.71 2.96
N TRP A 115 7.65 -15.82 3.92
CA TRP A 115 8.79 -16.73 3.87
C TRP A 115 8.71 -17.64 5.08
N ASP A 116 8.99 -18.93 4.90
CA ASP A 116 9.32 -19.80 6.01
C ASP A 116 10.55 -19.21 6.70
N SER A 117 10.49 -19.06 8.02
CA SER A 117 11.64 -18.56 8.78
C SER A 117 12.83 -19.49 8.54
N ASP A 118 14.02 -18.95 8.30
CA ASP A 118 15.28 -19.74 8.16
C ASP A 118 15.50 -20.72 9.34
N ASP A 119 14.80 -20.52 10.47
CA ASP A 119 14.71 -21.43 11.61
C ASP A 119 14.12 -22.83 11.26
N GLU A 120 13.54 -23.03 10.08
CA GLU A 120 13.03 -24.34 9.61
C GLU A 120 14.04 -25.12 8.75
N ASP A 121 15.22 -24.57 8.45
CA ASP A 121 16.32 -25.28 7.77
C ASP A 121 17.55 -25.40 8.69
N PRO A 122 17.58 -26.40 9.60
CA PRO A 122 18.66 -26.57 10.59
C PRO A 122 20.04 -26.81 9.97
N ASP A 123 20.11 -27.05 8.65
CA ASP A 123 21.35 -27.31 7.92
C ASP A 123 21.93 -26.03 7.26
N TYR A 124 21.26 -24.87 7.36
CA TYR A 124 21.79 -23.62 6.81
C TYR A 124 22.90 -23.03 7.69
N VAL A 125 24.14 -23.06 7.18
CA VAL A 125 25.28 -22.35 7.76
C VAL A 125 25.64 -21.17 6.86
N PRO A 126 25.50 -19.91 7.32
CA PRO A 126 25.87 -18.76 6.51
C PRO A 126 27.36 -18.80 6.20
N LYS A 127 27.71 -18.66 4.91
CA LYS A 127 29.12 -18.59 4.49
C LYS A 127 29.70 -17.24 4.91
N ALA A 128 30.78 -17.30 5.70
CA ALA A 128 31.60 -16.16 6.11
C ALA A 128 32.36 -15.51 4.93
#